data_AF-A0A2D5AQV8-F1
#
_entry.id   AF-A0A2D5AQV8-F1
#
_cell.length_a   1.000
_cell.length_b   1.000
_cell.length_c   1.000
_cell.angle_alpha   90.00
_cell.angle_beta   90.00
_cell.angle_gamma   90.00
#
_symmetry.space_group_name_H-M   'P 1'
#
loop_
_entity.id
_entity.type
_entity.pdbx_description
1 polymer ?
#
loop_
_entity_poly.entity_id
_entity_poly.type
_entity_poly.pdbx_seq_one_letter_code
_entity_poly.pdbx_strand_id
1 'polypeptide(L)'
;MPFKIIVGFMTIFILIGTMVFLLTVILLFVRFVFVVGEGYPTWSAARNFLIRSGEIRIEIPTENRILSAHCDDPESILEVNGQSVVTKIGYAWCTIEIRTQAHGSAHTYFFNPKKENSWNRIHFFPVEPDDSKSNFTKVENGVEISHNDVIRESVPVRSEAPIH
;
A
#
# COMPACT_ATOMS: atom_id res chain seq x y z
N MET A 1 57.15 1.45 -10.41
CA MET A 1 55.81 2.07 -10.57
C MET A 1 54.69 1.13 -11.03
N PRO A 2 54.86 0.11 -11.92
CA PRO A 2 53.72 -0.67 -12.42
C PRO A 2 53.08 -1.61 -11.37
N PHE A 3 53.86 -2.10 -10.40
CA PHE A 3 53.38 -3.02 -9.36
C PHE A 3 52.33 -2.40 -8.43
N LYS A 4 52.46 -1.12 -8.07
CA LYS A 4 51.48 -0.40 -7.25
C LYS A 4 50.14 -0.21 -7.97
N ILE A 5 50.18 -0.05 -9.28
CA ILE A 5 48.99 0.11 -10.13
C ILE A 5 48.23 -1.22 -10.22
N ILE A 6 48.93 -2.33 -10.46
CA ILE A 6 48.33 -3.67 -10.53
C ILE A 6 47.70 -4.08 -9.20
N VAL A 7 48.40 -3.86 -8.08
CA VAL A 7 47.86 -4.15 -6.73
C VAL A 7 46.63 -3.28 -6.46
N GLY A 8 46.66 -1.99 -6.81
CA GLY A 8 45.49 -1.10 -6.68
C GLY A 8 44.26 -1.58 -7.46
N PHE A 9 44.45 -2.05 -8.70
CA PHE A 9 43.36 -2.63 -9.49
C PHE A 9 42.80 -3.92 -8.86
N MET A 10 43.65 -4.84 -8.41
CA MET A 10 43.19 -6.08 -7.77
C MET A 10 42.40 -5.80 -6.48
N THR A 11 42.83 -4.83 -5.67
CA THR A 11 42.09 -4.42 -4.46
C THR A 11 40.71 -3.88 -4.81
N ILE A 12 40.59 -3.07 -5.86
CA ILE A 12 39.29 -2.54 -6.32
C ILE A 12 38.36 -3.69 -6.75
N PHE A 13 38.86 -4.66 -7.54
CA PHE A 13 38.05 -5.80 -7.96
C PHE A 13 37.58 -6.66 -6.79
N ILE A 14 38.45 -6.89 -5.79
CA ILE A 14 38.07 -7.63 -4.58
C ILE A 14 36.98 -6.87 -3.82
N LEU A 15 37.13 -5.56 -3.63
CA LEU A 15 36.13 -4.75 -2.93
C LEU A 15 34.78 -4.76 -3.65
N ILE A 16 34.77 -4.58 -4.98
CA ILE A 16 33.54 -4.66 -5.78
C ILE A 16 32.92 -6.05 -5.66
N GLY A 17 33.73 -7.11 -5.80
CA GLY A 17 33.27 -8.49 -5.67
C GLY A 17 32.65 -8.78 -4.31
N THR A 18 33.29 -8.33 -3.22
CA THR A 18 32.77 -8.46 -1.86
C THR A 18 31.48 -7.65 -1.66
N MET A 19 31.38 -6.43 -2.20
CA MET A 19 30.15 -5.64 -2.12
C MET A 19 28.99 -6.31 -2.85
N VAL A 20 29.22 -6.79 -4.08
CA VAL A 20 28.19 -7.51 -4.85
C VAL A 20 27.76 -8.77 -4.12
N PHE A 21 28.72 -9.55 -3.62
CA PHE A 21 28.43 -10.76 -2.85
C PHE A 21 27.60 -10.46 -1.59
N LEU A 22 27.98 -9.44 -0.81
CA LEU A 22 27.25 -9.02 0.39
C LEU A 22 25.82 -8.58 0.05
N LEU A 23 25.65 -7.79 -1.01
CA LEU A 23 24.33 -7.36 -1.48
C LEU A 23 23.46 -8.55 -1.89
N THR A 24 24.02 -9.53 -2.59
CA THR A 24 23.32 -10.77 -2.93
C THR A 24 22.91 -11.54 -1.68
N VAL A 25 23.79 -11.70 -0.71
CA VAL A 25 23.48 -12.40 0.55
C VAL A 25 22.35 -11.69 1.31
N ILE A 26 22.40 -10.36 1.42
CA ILE A 26 21.33 -9.58 2.06
C ILE A 26 20.00 -9.76 1.32
N LEU A 27 20.00 -9.68 -0.01
CA LEU A 27 18.78 -9.86 -0.80
C LEU A 27 18.17 -11.25 -0.60
N LEU A 28 19.00 -12.30 -0.62
CA LEU A 28 18.56 -13.68 -0.41
C LEU A 28 18.03 -13.88 1.02
N PHE A 29 18.73 -13.34 2.03
CA PHE A 29 18.26 -13.37 3.41
C PHE A 29 16.90 -12.69 3.56
N VAL A 30 16.74 -11.48 3.01
CA VAL A 30 15.48 -10.75 3.05
C VAL A 30 14.36 -11.56 2.38
N ARG A 31 14.60 -12.09 1.17
CA ARG A 31 13.60 -12.80 0.37
C ARG A 31 13.18 -14.15 0.94
N PHE A 32 14.11 -14.91 1.50
CA PHE A 32 13.88 -16.32 1.86
C PHE A 32 13.80 -16.59 3.36
N VAL A 33 14.27 -15.65 4.19
CA VAL A 33 14.23 -15.79 5.65
C VAL A 33 13.31 -14.73 6.25
N PHE A 34 13.63 -13.45 6.08
CA PHE A 34 12.94 -12.37 6.77
C PHE A 34 11.46 -12.25 6.36
N VAL A 35 11.17 -11.95 5.09
CA VAL A 35 9.78 -11.71 4.66
C VAL A 35 8.93 -12.98 4.69
N VAL A 36 9.55 -14.16 4.60
CA VAL A 36 8.87 -15.45 4.77
C VAL A 36 8.47 -15.64 6.23
N GLY A 37 9.33 -15.30 7.19
CA GLY A 37 9.02 -15.34 8.62
C GLY A 37 7.88 -14.39 9.01
N GLU A 38 7.74 -13.28 8.29
CA GLU A 38 6.63 -12.33 8.45
C GLU A 38 5.34 -12.77 7.72
N GLY A 39 5.33 -13.93 7.04
CA GLY A 39 4.16 -14.44 6.33
C GLY A 39 3.98 -13.92 4.89
N TYR A 40 4.95 -13.19 4.35
CA TYR A 40 4.89 -12.59 3.01
C TYR A 40 5.97 -13.16 2.05
N PRO A 41 5.84 -14.40 1.55
CA PRO A 41 6.88 -15.08 0.75
C PRO A 41 6.99 -14.56 -0.71
N THR A 42 6.92 -13.25 -0.92
CA THR A 42 6.89 -12.61 -2.25
C THR A 42 8.11 -11.70 -2.49
N TRP A 43 8.45 -11.50 -3.76
CA TRP A 43 9.46 -10.50 -4.13
C TRP A 43 8.98 -9.05 -3.91
N SER A 44 7.67 -8.82 -3.93
CA SER A 44 7.06 -7.53 -3.60
C SER A 44 7.36 -7.16 -2.15
N ALA A 45 7.18 -8.10 -1.21
CA ALA A 45 7.51 -7.92 0.19
C ALA A 45 9.00 -7.57 0.39
N ALA A 46 9.89 -8.35 -0.23
CA ALA A 46 11.34 -8.13 -0.14
C ALA A 46 11.73 -6.75 -0.66
N ARG A 47 11.16 -6.34 -1.81
CA ARG A 47 11.35 -5.00 -2.35
C ARG A 47 10.88 -3.95 -1.35
N ASN A 48 9.62 -4.03 -0.90
CA ASN A 48 9.01 -3.01 -0.04
C ASN A 48 9.78 -2.85 1.29
N PHE A 49 10.29 -3.96 1.85
CA PHE A 49 11.20 -3.94 3.00
C PHE A 49 12.49 -3.15 2.72
N LEU A 50 13.18 -3.48 1.62
CA LEU A 50 14.47 -2.86 1.26
C LEU A 50 14.35 -1.37 0.94
N ILE A 51 13.27 -0.96 0.26
CA ILE A 51 13.07 0.45 -0.12
C ILE A 51 12.18 1.25 0.86
N ARG A 52 11.73 0.62 1.95
CA ARG A 52 10.82 1.19 2.96
C ARG A 52 9.57 1.84 2.35
N SER A 53 9.01 1.22 1.32
CA SER A 53 7.87 1.74 0.54
C SER A 53 6.53 1.22 1.04
N GLY A 54 6.28 1.35 2.34
CA GLY A 54 4.99 0.98 2.90
C GLY A 54 3.93 2.02 2.56
N GLU A 55 2.86 1.63 1.88
CA GLU A 55 1.70 2.47 1.60
C GLU A 55 0.40 1.66 1.75
N ILE A 56 -0.70 2.35 1.97
CA ILE A 56 -2.03 1.77 1.85
C ILE A 56 -2.66 2.38 0.62
N ARG A 57 -3.04 1.53 -0.32
CA ARG A 57 -3.76 1.90 -1.53
C ARG A 57 -5.16 1.36 -1.43
N ILE A 58 -6.14 2.19 -1.76
CA ILE A 58 -7.53 1.82 -1.83
C ILE A 58 -8.03 2.22 -3.22
N GLU A 59 -8.47 1.26 -4.01
CA GLU A 59 -9.16 1.48 -5.27
C GLU A 59 -10.66 1.45 -5.02
N ILE A 60 -11.38 2.46 -5.46
CA ILE A 60 -12.83 2.59 -5.32
C ILE A 60 -13.51 2.10 -6.61
N PRO A 61 -14.70 1.44 -6.54
CA PRO A 61 -15.43 1.02 -7.73
C PRO A 61 -15.62 2.14 -8.77
N THR A 62 -15.58 1.82 -10.05
CA THR A 62 -15.58 2.77 -11.17
C THR A 62 -16.85 3.61 -11.22
N GLU A 63 -18.00 3.02 -10.86
CA GLU A 63 -19.31 3.67 -10.77
C GLU A 63 -19.44 4.66 -9.59
N ASN A 64 -18.49 4.63 -8.64
CA ASN A 64 -18.41 5.61 -7.56
C ASN A 64 -17.49 6.75 -7.96
N ARG A 65 -17.92 7.99 -7.73
CA ARG A 65 -17.04 9.16 -7.79
C ARG A 65 -16.55 9.51 -6.39
N ILE A 66 -15.23 9.58 -6.18
CA ILE A 66 -14.66 10.05 -4.92
C ILE A 66 -14.96 11.55 -4.73
N LEU A 67 -15.55 11.89 -3.59
CA LEU A 67 -15.86 13.27 -3.19
C LEU A 67 -14.80 13.82 -2.24
N SER A 68 -14.40 13.04 -1.24
CA SER A 68 -13.39 13.40 -0.26
C SER A 68 -12.78 12.16 0.36
N ALA A 69 -11.56 12.28 0.87
CA ALA A 69 -10.89 11.25 1.65
C ALA A 69 -10.19 11.87 2.86
N HIS A 70 -10.20 11.17 3.98
CA HIS A 70 -9.61 11.59 5.25
C HIS A 70 -8.96 10.39 5.94
N CYS A 71 -7.85 10.63 6.63
CA CYS A 71 -7.22 9.66 7.50
C CYS A 71 -7.08 10.30 8.89
N ASP A 72 -7.47 9.57 9.93
CA ASP A 72 -7.44 10.05 11.32
C ASP A 72 -6.03 10.11 11.93
N ASP A 73 -5.03 9.54 11.25
CA ASP A 73 -3.63 9.64 11.65
C ASP A 73 -3.04 11.01 11.23
N PRO A 74 -2.54 11.82 12.18
CA PRO A 74 -2.10 13.19 11.91
C PRO A 74 -0.79 13.28 11.13
N GLU A 75 0.00 12.21 11.10
CA GLU A 75 1.26 12.15 10.34
C GLU A 75 1.05 11.54 8.95
N SER A 76 -0.18 11.15 8.62
CA SER A 76 -0.51 10.54 7.34
C SER A 76 -0.36 11.52 6.17
N ILE A 77 0.20 11.03 5.09
CA ILE A 77 0.17 11.70 3.79
C ILE A 77 -0.91 11.02 2.97
N LEU A 78 -2.00 11.73 2.68
CA LEU A 78 -3.13 11.22 1.90
C LEU A 78 -3.24 11.93 0.54
N GLU A 79 -3.32 11.13 -0.51
CA GLU A 79 -3.44 11.57 -1.90
C GLU A 79 -4.62 10.88 -2.58
N VAL A 80 -5.43 11.64 -3.33
CA VAL A 80 -6.50 11.12 -4.17
C VAL A 80 -6.08 11.18 -5.63
N ASN A 81 -5.93 10.03 -6.26
CA ASN A 81 -5.43 9.85 -7.62
C ASN A 81 -6.50 9.16 -8.48
N GLY A 82 -7.42 9.95 -9.05
CA GLY A 82 -8.54 9.44 -9.84
C GLY A 82 -9.49 8.61 -8.97
N GLN A 83 -9.56 7.30 -9.21
CA GLN A 83 -10.37 6.34 -8.44
C GLN A 83 -9.58 5.63 -7.33
N SER A 84 -8.37 6.10 -7.02
CA SER A 84 -7.56 5.53 -5.96
C SER A 84 -7.26 6.55 -4.87
N VAL A 85 -7.33 6.12 -3.62
CA VAL A 85 -6.81 6.84 -2.46
C VAL A 85 -5.54 6.14 -2.02
N VAL A 86 -4.45 6.90 -1.91
CA VAL A 86 -3.17 6.41 -1.42
C VAL A 86 -2.87 7.14 -0.12
N THR A 87 -2.59 6.39 0.93
CA THR A 87 -2.08 6.95 2.18
C THR A 87 -0.74 6.33 2.55
N LYS A 88 0.19 7.18 3.00
CA LYS A 88 1.45 6.75 3.60
C LYS A 88 1.38 7.04 5.09
N ILE A 89 1.29 5.94 5.83
CA ILE A 89 1.37 5.93 7.30
C ILE A 89 2.48 4.97 7.71
N GLY A 90 3.10 5.25 8.86
CA GLY A 90 4.11 4.38 9.46
C GLY A 90 3.50 3.15 10.13
N TYR A 91 3.95 2.87 11.35
CA TYR A 91 3.30 1.89 12.22
C TYR A 91 2.09 2.56 12.89
N ALA A 92 0.89 2.28 12.40
CA ALA A 92 -0.32 2.92 12.90
C ALA A 92 -1.56 2.04 12.66
N TRP A 93 -2.53 2.19 13.56
CA TRP A 93 -3.92 1.79 13.33
C TRP A 93 -4.68 3.07 13.04
N CYS A 94 -5.24 3.18 11.84
CA CYS A 94 -5.93 4.38 11.39
C CYS A 94 -7.26 4.01 10.74
N THR A 95 -8.19 4.94 10.77
CA THR A 95 -9.41 4.95 9.98
C THR A 95 -9.20 5.84 8.76
N ILE A 96 -9.42 5.28 7.57
CA ILE A 96 -9.45 6.02 6.32
C ILE A 96 -10.91 6.12 5.89
N GLU A 97 -11.46 7.33 5.95
CA GLU A 97 -12.81 7.65 5.49
C GLU A 97 -12.75 8.09 4.02
N ILE A 98 -13.53 7.46 3.15
CA ILE A 98 -13.66 7.84 1.75
C ILE A 98 -15.14 8.06 1.45
N ARG A 99 -15.51 9.31 1.16
CA ARG A 99 -16.86 9.66 0.70
C ARG A 99 -16.94 9.55 -0.80
N THR A 100 -17.96 8.88 -1.29
CA THR A 100 -18.22 8.70 -2.71
C THR A 100 -19.67 9.04 -3.06
N GLN A 101 -19.92 9.18 -4.36
CA GLN A 101 -21.27 9.34 -4.92
C GLN A 101 -21.47 8.35 -6.06
N ALA A 102 -22.56 7.59 -6.03
CA ALA A 102 -23.01 6.71 -7.11
C ALA A 102 -24.53 6.79 -7.26
N HIS A 103 -25.02 6.87 -8.50
CA HIS A 103 -26.45 6.87 -8.84
C HIS A 103 -27.34 7.78 -7.95
N GLY A 104 -26.87 8.99 -7.62
CA GLY A 104 -27.61 9.94 -6.78
C GLY A 104 -27.64 9.62 -5.28
N SER A 105 -26.90 8.62 -4.82
CA SER A 105 -26.69 8.31 -3.40
C SER A 105 -25.25 8.63 -2.98
N ALA A 106 -25.09 9.13 -1.75
CA ALA A 106 -23.78 9.32 -1.15
C ALA A 106 -23.43 8.11 -0.27
N HIS A 107 -22.21 7.62 -0.41
CA HIS A 107 -21.68 6.52 0.37
C HIS A 107 -20.43 6.97 1.10
N THR A 108 -20.23 6.43 2.30
CA THR A 108 -18.99 6.59 3.05
C THR A 108 -18.41 5.21 3.31
N TYR A 109 -17.19 5.00 2.87
CA TYR A 109 -16.41 3.80 3.20
C TYR A 109 -15.44 4.15 4.31
N PHE A 110 -15.40 3.33 5.35
CA PHE A 110 -14.43 3.39 6.42
C PHE A 110 -13.51 2.17 6.30
N PHE A 111 -12.25 2.42 6.04
CA PHE A 111 -11.20 1.39 6.03
C PHE A 111 -10.42 1.49 7.33
N ASN A 112 -10.34 0.40 8.09
CA ASN A 112 -9.65 0.31 9.38
C ASN A 112 -8.44 -0.65 9.30
N PRO A 113 -7.49 -0.42 8.39
CA PRO A 113 -6.34 -1.32 8.23
C PRO A 113 -5.44 -1.29 9.47
N LYS A 114 -4.99 -2.46 9.90
CA LYS A 114 -3.93 -2.60 10.89
C LYS A 114 -2.59 -2.66 10.16
N LYS A 115 -1.85 -1.54 10.12
CA LYS A 115 -0.53 -1.51 9.51
C LYS A 115 0.54 -1.79 10.56
N GLU A 116 0.93 -3.06 10.64
CA GLU A 116 1.82 -3.57 11.68
C GLU A 116 3.31 -3.28 11.43
N ASN A 117 3.67 -2.60 10.35
CA ASN A 117 5.04 -2.13 10.13
C ASN A 117 5.09 -1.03 9.05
N SER A 118 6.20 -0.29 9.02
CA SER A 118 6.37 0.84 8.10
C SER A 118 6.65 0.44 6.64
N TRP A 119 6.89 -0.84 6.35
CA TRP A 119 7.32 -1.31 5.05
C TRP A 119 6.26 -2.09 4.27
N ASN A 120 5.22 -2.60 4.94
CA ASN A 120 4.16 -3.38 4.32
C ASN A 120 3.32 -2.47 3.40
N ARG A 121 2.97 -3.00 2.23
CA ARG A 121 2.04 -2.38 1.30
C ARG A 121 0.71 -3.10 1.35
N ILE A 122 -0.33 -2.38 1.75
CA ILE A 122 -1.69 -2.89 1.82
C ILE A 122 -2.43 -2.34 0.59
N HIS A 123 -3.11 -3.21 -0.14
CA HIS A 123 -3.93 -2.83 -1.27
C HIS A 123 -5.36 -3.35 -1.07
N PHE A 124 -6.32 -2.44 -1.06
CA PHE A 124 -7.74 -2.75 -1.16
C PHE A 124 -8.20 -2.45 -2.58
N PHE A 125 -8.89 -3.40 -3.20
CA PHE A 125 -9.52 -3.21 -4.51
C PHE A 125 -10.88 -3.91 -4.54
N PRO A 126 -11.85 -3.42 -5.33
CA PRO A 126 -13.18 -4.01 -5.39
C PRO A 126 -13.14 -5.39 -6.04
N VAL A 127 -13.94 -6.33 -5.54
CA VAL A 127 -14.10 -7.67 -6.12
C VAL A 127 -14.73 -7.57 -7.53
N GLU A 128 -15.67 -6.65 -7.68
CA GLU A 128 -16.38 -6.32 -8.90
C GLU A 128 -16.21 -4.81 -9.16
N PRO A 129 -15.29 -4.39 -10.05
CA PRO A 129 -14.95 -2.98 -10.23
C PRO A 129 -16.13 -2.09 -10.63
N ASP A 130 -17.09 -2.64 -11.39
CA ASP A 130 -18.25 -1.92 -11.91
C ASP A 130 -19.48 -2.01 -11.01
N ASP A 131 -19.41 -2.72 -9.88
CA ASP A 131 -20.46 -2.68 -8.85
C ASP A 131 -20.14 -1.61 -7.81
N SER A 132 -20.96 -0.55 -7.78
CA SER A 132 -20.89 0.51 -6.75
C SER A 132 -20.95 -0.05 -5.32
N LYS A 133 -21.51 -1.24 -5.12
CA LYS A 133 -21.65 -1.91 -3.83
C LYS A 133 -20.73 -3.09 -3.63
N SER A 134 -19.68 -3.21 -4.45
CA SER A 134 -18.75 -4.33 -4.35
C SER A 134 -18.10 -4.42 -2.97
N ASN A 135 -17.82 -5.65 -2.54
CA ASN A 135 -16.92 -5.91 -1.43
C ASN A 135 -15.48 -5.65 -1.88
N PHE A 136 -14.55 -5.59 -0.93
CA PHE A 136 -13.14 -5.37 -1.21
C PHE A 136 -12.34 -6.64 -0.96
N THR A 137 -11.33 -6.86 -1.79
CA THR A 137 -10.24 -7.79 -1.52
C THR A 137 -9.09 -6.99 -0.90
N LYS A 138 -8.44 -7.58 0.11
CA LYS A 138 -7.22 -7.02 0.73
C LYS A 138 -6.01 -7.87 0.35
N VAL A 139 -5.00 -7.23 -0.19
CA VAL A 139 -3.70 -7.83 -0.49
C VAL A 139 -2.62 -7.10 0.29
N GLU A 140 -1.84 -7.82 1.07
CA GLU A 140 -0.68 -7.32 1.80
C GLU A 140 0.60 -7.88 1.20
N ASN A 141 1.48 -7.00 0.72
CA ASN A 141 2.74 -7.39 0.07
C ASN A 141 2.57 -8.46 -1.05
N GLY A 142 1.43 -8.48 -1.74
CA GLY A 142 1.15 -9.47 -2.79
C GLY A 142 0.59 -10.81 -2.29
N VAL A 143 0.24 -10.92 -1.02
CA VAL A 143 -0.50 -12.05 -0.45
C VAL A 143 -1.92 -11.59 -0.13
N GLU A 144 -2.92 -12.33 -0.57
CA GLU A 144 -4.32 -12.05 -0.23
C GLU A 144 -4.60 -12.43 1.23
N ILE A 145 -5.25 -11.54 1.97
CA ILE A 145 -5.53 -11.69 3.40
C ILE A 145 -7.03 -11.54 3.63
N SER A 146 -7.62 -12.50 4.34
CA SER A 146 -8.99 -12.38 4.82
C SER A 146 -9.11 -11.22 5.80
N HIS A 147 -10.13 -10.37 5.65
CA HIS A 147 -10.28 -9.16 6.45
C HIS A 147 -11.74 -8.81 6.69
N ASN A 148 -11.96 -7.98 7.71
CA ASN A 148 -13.23 -7.28 7.98
C ASN A 148 -13.00 -5.77 8.15
N ASP A 149 -11.92 -5.27 7.54
CA ASP A 149 -11.42 -3.91 7.75
C ASP A 149 -12.30 -2.82 7.10
N VAL A 150 -13.32 -3.18 6.32
CA VAL A 150 -14.12 -2.22 5.53
C VAL A 150 -15.56 -2.18 6.01
N ILE A 151 -16.02 -0.99 6.35
CA ILE A 151 -17.41 -0.71 6.70
C ILE A 151 -17.96 0.29 5.68
N ARG A 152 -19.20 0.07 5.21
CA ARG A 152 -19.87 0.99 4.30
C ARG A 152 -21.15 1.52 4.94
N GLU A 153 -21.28 2.85 4.96
CA GLU A 153 -22.49 3.56 5.33
C GLU A 153 -23.07 4.27 4.10
N SER A 154 -24.40 4.32 3.99
CA SER A 154 -25.09 4.97 2.86
C SER A 154 -26.16 5.92 3.36
N VAL A 155 -26.13 7.16 2.87
CA VAL A 155 -27.17 8.15 3.16
C VAL A 155 -27.82 8.58 1.84
N PRO A 156 -29.15 8.50 1.70
CA PRO A 156 -29.83 9.01 0.51
C PRO A 156 -29.63 10.52 0.41
N VAL A 157 -29.25 11.02 -0.76
CA VAL A 157 -29.14 12.46 -1.01
C VAL A 157 -30.56 13.01 -1.05
N ARG A 158 -30.99 13.74 0.00
CA ARG A 158 -32.27 14.47 -0.04
C ARG A 158 -32.18 15.51 -1.14
N SER A 159 -32.97 15.33 -2.21
CA SER A 159 -33.27 16.40 -3.17
C SER A 159 -33.75 17.61 -2.37
N GLU A 160 -33.15 18.78 -2.62
CA GLU A 160 -33.72 20.05 -2.17
C GLU A 160 -35.19 20.10 -2.61
N ALA A 161 -36.07 20.43 -1.66
CA ALA A 161 -37.48 20.60 -1.93
C ALA A 161 -37.66 21.73 -2.96
N PRO A 162 -38.63 21.61 -3.90
CA PRO A 162 -38.91 22.70 -4.83
C PRO A 162 -39.36 23.92 -4.03
N ILE A 163 -38.66 25.04 -4.25
CA ILE A 163 -39.09 26.35 -3.76
C ILE A 163 -40.41 26.66 -4.48
N HIS A 164 -41.50 26.67 -3.71
CA HIS A 164 -42.82 27.11 -4.17
C HIS A 164 -42.85 28.63 -4.39
#